data_AF-A0AAW5LU83-F1
#
_entry.id   AF-A0AAW5LU83-F1
#
_cell.length_a   1.000
_cell.length_b   1.000
_cell.length_c   1.000
_cell.angle_alpha   90.00
_cell.angle_beta   90.00
_cell.angle_gamma   90.00
#
_symmetry.space_group_name_H-M   'P 1'
#
loop_
_entity.id
_entity.type
_entity.pdbx_description
1 polymer ?
#
loop_
_entity_poly.entity_id
_entity_poly.type
_entity_poly.pdbx_seq_one_letter_code
_entity_poly.pdbx_strand_id
1 'polypeptide(L)'
;KQSEWVDLWQKALQVDYRPVANIKAIKPNQKGDKDIQAAIKETSKYSVKSSDFLTDDDERNQEIVNDLEKGLYRKRMLSYGGLLKQKHKILNLDDAEDGNLI
;
A
#
# COMPACT_ATOMS: atom_id res chain seq x y z
N LYS A 1 -14.92 15.31 -6.86
CA LYS A 1 -14.99 16.17 -5.64
C LYS A 1 -14.99 15.31 -4.38
N GLN A 2 -14.59 15.82 -3.21
CA GLN A 2 -14.51 15.03 -1.96
C GLN A 2 -15.84 14.35 -1.60
N SER A 3 -16.97 15.00 -1.88
CA SER A 3 -18.32 14.45 -1.69
C SER A 3 -18.57 13.15 -2.46
N GLU A 4 -18.16 13.07 -3.72
CA GLU A 4 -18.39 11.87 -4.55
C GLU A 4 -17.66 10.65 -3.99
N TRP A 5 -16.45 10.85 -3.47
CA TRP A 5 -15.67 9.78 -2.84
C TRP A 5 -16.27 9.33 -1.51
N VAL A 6 -16.80 10.26 -0.71
CA VAL A 6 -17.54 9.93 0.52
C VAL A 6 -18.76 9.08 0.19
N ASP A 7 -19.50 9.43 -0.86
CA ASP A 7 -20.71 8.69 -1.26
C ASP A 7 -20.37 7.29 -1.79
N LEU A 8 -19.25 7.14 -2.52
CA LEU A 8 -18.73 5.83 -2.94
C LEU A 8 -18.31 4.97 -1.74
N TRP A 9 -17.63 5.57 -0.77
CA TRP A 9 -17.19 4.89 0.46
C TRP A 9 -18.36 4.43 1.32
N GLN A 10 -19.39 5.26 1.47
CA GLN A 10 -20.61 4.88 2.19
C GLN A 10 -21.26 3.63 1.58
N LYS A 11 -21.36 3.59 0.25
CA LYS A 11 -21.91 2.43 -0.48
C LYS A 11 -21.05 1.19 -0.32
N ALA A 12 -19.72 1.33 -0.37
CA ALA A 12 -18.79 0.21 -0.22
C ALA A 12 -18.78 -0.37 1.20
N LEU A 13 -18.86 0.49 2.22
CA LEU A 13 -18.93 0.09 3.63
C LEU A 13 -20.31 -0.41 4.08
N GLN A 14 -21.35 -0.15 3.29
CA GLN A 14 -22.74 -0.53 3.60
C GLN A 14 -23.24 0.06 4.93
N VAL A 15 -22.84 1.31 5.23
CA VAL A 15 -23.24 2.02 6.46
C VAL A 15 -24.37 3.01 6.21
N ASP A 16 -25.22 3.21 7.21
CA ASP A 16 -26.38 4.09 7.19
C ASP A 16 -26.06 5.58 7.47
N TYR A 17 -24.86 5.85 8.00
CA TYR A 17 -24.36 7.21 8.23
C TYR A 17 -23.42 7.68 7.12
N ARG A 18 -23.23 9.01 7.04
CA ARG A 18 -22.27 9.60 6.10
C ARG A 18 -20.85 9.55 6.68
N PRO A 19 -19.92 8.76 6.10
CA PRO A 19 -18.58 8.63 6.65
C PRO A 19 -17.73 9.88 6.40
N VAL A 20 -16.82 10.17 7.33
CA VAL A 20 -15.86 11.27 7.17
C VAL A 20 -14.62 10.72 6.44
N ALA A 21 -14.44 11.11 5.17
CA ALA A 21 -13.25 10.78 4.40
C ALA A 21 -12.38 12.03 4.21
N ASN A 22 -11.13 11.97 4.65
CA ASN A 22 -10.15 13.05 4.47
C ASN A 22 -9.34 12.79 3.19
N ILE A 23 -9.71 13.47 2.10
CA ILE A 23 -9.13 13.23 0.77
C ILE A 23 -8.35 14.47 0.37
N LYS A 24 -7.04 14.32 0.26
CA LYS A 24 -6.12 15.40 -0.10
C LYS A 24 -5.25 14.95 -1.26
N ALA A 25 -4.99 15.88 -2.18
CA ALA A 25 -3.96 15.66 -3.19
C ALA A 25 -2.61 15.50 -2.50
N ILE A 26 -1.83 14.52 -2.96
CA ILE A 26 -0.44 14.34 -2.54
C ILE A 26 0.32 15.59 -2.99
N LYS A 27 1.06 16.21 -2.07
CA LYS A 27 1.90 17.37 -2.34
C LYS A 27 3.37 17.01 -2.17
N PRO A 28 4.28 17.65 -2.93
CA PRO A 28 5.72 17.47 -2.76
C PRO A 28 6.14 17.76 -1.32
N ASN A 29 7.03 16.93 -0.79
CA ASN A 29 7.72 17.23 0.46
C ASN A 29 8.77 18.32 0.19
N GLN A 30 8.93 19.27 1.12
CA GLN A 30 9.98 20.31 1.08
C GLN A 30 11.41 19.72 1.04
N LYS A 31 11.59 18.42 1.32
CA LYS A 31 12.88 17.72 1.26
C LYS A 31 13.33 17.22 -0.13
N GLY A 32 12.61 17.55 -1.21
CA GLY A 32 13.07 17.29 -2.58
C GLY A 32 12.77 15.89 -3.15
N ASP A 33 12.07 15.04 -2.41
CA ASP A 33 11.55 13.76 -2.93
C ASP A 33 10.41 14.02 -3.93
N LYS A 34 10.41 13.31 -5.08
CA LYS A 34 9.30 13.35 -6.06
C LYS A 34 7.99 12.88 -5.41
N ASP A 35 6.89 13.58 -5.66
CA ASP A 35 5.59 13.48 -4.96
C ASP A 35 5.09 12.04 -4.77
N ILE A 36 5.21 11.21 -5.81
CA ILE A 36 4.77 9.82 -5.80
C ILE A 36 5.67 8.95 -4.91
N GLN A 37 6.99 9.17 -4.88
CA GLN A 37 7.91 8.40 -4.04
C GLN A 37 7.65 8.64 -2.56
N ALA A 38 7.34 9.88 -2.17
CA ALA A 38 6.97 10.20 -0.79
C ALA A 38 5.64 9.54 -0.39
N ALA A 39 4.64 9.54 -1.27
CA ALA A 39 3.36 8.87 -1.02
C ALA A 39 3.49 7.34 -0.97
N ILE A 40 4.35 6.75 -1.81
CA ILE A 40 4.67 5.32 -1.75
C ILE A 40 5.32 5.00 -0.41
N LYS A 41 6.36 5.76 0.00
CA LYS A 41 7.02 5.57 1.30
C LYS A 41 6.05 5.67 2.48
N GLU A 42 5.12 6.63 2.45
CA GLU A 42 4.13 6.80 3.53
C GLU A 42 3.08 5.68 3.52
N THR A 43 2.58 5.28 2.34
CA THR A 43 1.61 4.19 2.22
C THR A 43 2.22 2.85 2.60
N SER A 44 3.49 2.60 2.22
CA SER A 44 4.21 1.39 2.59
C SER A 44 4.58 1.33 4.07
N LYS A 45 4.63 2.47 4.76
CA LYS A 45 4.94 2.54 6.20
C LYS A 45 3.87 1.89 7.09
N TYR A 46 2.65 1.69 6.56
CA TYR A 46 1.50 1.19 7.32
C TYR A 46 0.84 -0.04 6.69
N SER A 47 1.52 -0.80 5.81
CA SER A 47 0.95 -2.07 5.34
C SER A 47 0.92 -3.11 6.46
N VAL A 48 1.97 -3.18 7.28
CA VAL A 48 2.03 -3.87 8.58
C VAL A 48 3.12 -3.17 9.42
N LYS A 49 2.84 -2.75 10.66
CA LYS A 49 3.87 -2.14 11.52
C LYS A 49 4.41 -3.19 12.49
N SER A 50 5.71 -3.15 12.75
CA SER A 50 6.35 -4.09 13.71
C SER A 50 5.75 -4.01 15.11
N SER A 51 5.26 -2.85 15.54
CA SER A 51 4.51 -2.73 16.81
C SER A 51 3.17 -3.48 16.84
N ASP A 52 2.64 -3.89 15.69
CA ASP A 52 1.35 -4.57 15.61
C ASP A 52 1.47 -6.07 15.85
N PHE A 53 2.69 -6.61 15.77
CA PHE A 53 2.95 -8.05 15.92
C PHE A 53 4.18 -8.41 16.78
N LEU A 54 5.01 -7.44 17.14
CA LEU A 54 6.06 -7.62 18.15
C LEU A 54 5.51 -7.30 19.55
N THR A 55 5.67 -8.24 20.46
CA THR A 55 5.29 -8.18 21.89
C THR A 55 6.52 -8.38 22.77
N ASP A 56 6.35 -8.44 24.09
CA ASP A 56 7.46 -8.76 25.02
C ASP A 56 7.87 -10.25 25.00
N ASP A 57 7.17 -11.08 24.22
CA ASP A 57 7.43 -12.51 24.06
C ASP A 57 8.24 -12.77 22.79
N ASP A 58 9.55 -12.97 22.97
CA ASP A 58 10.49 -13.18 21.87
C ASP A 58 10.26 -14.48 21.09
N GLU A 59 9.81 -15.56 21.74
CA GLU A 59 9.50 -16.83 21.06
C GLU A 59 8.32 -16.66 20.10
N ARG A 60 7.26 -16.02 20.58
CA ARG A 60 6.08 -15.73 19.76
C ARG A 60 6.39 -14.76 18.63
N ASN A 61 7.24 -13.77 18.87
CA ASN A 61 7.69 -12.83 17.85
C ASN A 61 8.47 -13.54 16.73
N GLN A 62 9.36 -14.47 17.08
CA GLN A 62 10.13 -15.28 16.13
C GLN A 62 9.21 -16.14 15.26
N GLU A 63 8.20 -16.77 15.86
CA GLU A 63 7.18 -17.54 15.13
C GLU A 63 6.43 -16.66 14.12
N ILE A 64 5.93 -15.50 14.57
CA ILE A 64 5.19 -14.57 13.71
C ILE A 64 6.05 -14.07 12.55
N VAL A 65 7.32 -13.73 12.80
CA VAL A 65 8.25 -13.27 11.77
C VAL A 65 8.55 -14.39 10.77
N ASN A 66 8.79 -15.62 11.24
CA ASN A 66 9.04 -16.78 10.38
C ASN A 66 7.81 -17.14 9.53
N ASP A 67 6.61 -17.03 10.08
CA ASP A 67 5.37 -17.30 9.35
C ASP A 67 5.05 -16.19 8.34
N LEU A 68 5.32 -14.92 8.68
CA LEU A 68 5.26 -13.80 7.73
C LEU A 68 6.28 -13.99 6.60
N GLU A 69 7.52 -14.34 6.90
CA GLU A 69 8.57 -14.59 5.91
C GLU A 69 8.14 -15.68 4.92
N LYS A 70 7.73 -16.85 5.43
CA LYS A 70 7.26 -17.97 4.59
C LYS A 70 5.96 -17.64 3.86
N GLY A 71 5.05 -16.93 4.50
CA GLY A 71 3.77 -16.52 3.93
C GLY A 71 3.94 -15.51 2.79
N LEU A 72 4.95 -14.64 2.88
CA LEU A 72 5.24 -13.61 1.88
C LEU A 72 6.24 -14.09 0.81
N TYR A 73 6.94 -15.19 1.06
CA TYR A 73 7.88 -15.79 0.12
C TYR A 73 7.21 -16.05 -1.24
N ARG A 74 7.74 -15.40 -2.29
CA ARG A 74 7.25 -15.46 -3.68
C ARG A 74 5.80 -15.02 -3.91
N LYS A 75 5.19 -14.27 -2.99
CA LYS A 75 3.89 -13.65 -3.23
C LYS A 75 4.08 -12.26 -3.83
N ARG A 76 3.55 -12.03 -5.03
CA ARG A 76 3.46 -10.70 -5.66
C ARG A 76 2.69 -9.74 -4.76
N MET A 77 3.38 -8.76 -4.18
CA MET A 77 2.74 -7.71 -3.37
C MET A 77 2.27 -6.50 -4.18
N LEU A 78 2.57 -6.49 -5.49
CA LEU A 78 2.16 -5.45 -6.41
C LEU A 78 1.01 -5.96 -7.31
N SER A 79 -0.20 -5.48 -7.03
CA SER A 79 -1.38 -5.70 -7.86
C SER A 79 -1.72 -4.41 -8.60
N TYR A 80 -1.45 -4.36 -9.90
CA TYR A 80 -1.86 -3.24 -10.75
C TYR A 80 -3.33 -3.41 -11.18
N GLY A 81 -4.20 -2.50 -10.73
CA GLY A 81 -5.60 -2.40 -11.14
C GLY A 81 -5.88 -1.17 -12.01
N GLY A 82 -6.98 -1.21 -12.79
CA GLY A 82 -7.49 -0.05 -13.52
C GLY A 82 -6.49 0.62 -14.46
N LEU A 83 -6.37 1.95 -14.36
CA LEU A 83 -5.49 2.77 -15.23
C LEU A 83 -4.01 2.41 -15.07
N LEU A 84 -3.59 2.01 -13.86
CA LEU A 84 -2.21 1.59 -13.60
C LEU A 84 -1.86 0.29 -14.32
N LYS A 85 -2.80 -0.66 -14.43
CA LYS A 85 -2.63 -1.88 -15.25
C LYS A 85 -2.45 -1.55 -16.73
N GLN A 86 -3.23 -0.61 -17.25
CA GLN A 86 -3.12 -0.17 -18.64
C GLN A 86 -1.79 0.50 -18.91
N LYS A 87 -1.35 1.41 -18.03
CA LYS A 87 -0.06 2.09 -18.16
C LYS A 87 1.12 1.13 -17.98
N HIS A 88 1.07 0.20 -17.04
CA HIS A 88 2.08 -0.85 -16.88
C HIS A 88 2.22 -1.70 -18.15
N LYS A 89 1.10 -2.09 -18.78
CA LYS A 89 1.11 -2.82 -20.05
C LYS A 89 1.71 -2.00 -21.20
N ILE A 90 1.46 -0.69 -21.24
CA ILE A 90 2.02 0.21 -22.26
C ILE A 90 3.53 0.43 -22.05
N LEU A 91 3.97 0.54 -20.79
CA LEU A 91 5.35 0.80 -20.43
C LEU A 91 6.24 -0.45 -20.58
N ASN A 92 5.64 -1.65 -20.64
CA ASN A 92 6.30 -2.94 -20.87
C ASN A 92 7.60 -3.11 -20.06
N LEU A 93 7.52 -2.73 -18.78
CA LEU A 93 8.62 -2.82 -17.84
C LEU A 93 8.85 -4.28 -17.46
N ASP A 94 10.12 -4.64 -17.24
CA ASP A 94 10.49 -5.96 -16.72
C ASP A 94 9.83 -6.24 -15.36
N ASP A 95 9.78 -7.52 -15.00
CA ASP A 95 9.19 -7.94 -13.73
C ASP A 95 9.83 -7.15 -12.57
N ALA A 96 9.01 -6.51 -11.73
CA ALA A 96 9.53 -5.68 -10.66
C ALA A 96 10.27 -6.50 -9.57
N GLU A 97 10.09 -7.81 -9.55
CA GLU A 97 10.70 -8.73 -8.59
C GLU A 97 11.89 -9.52 -9.19
N ASP A 98 11.79 -9.95 -10.45
CA ASP A 98 12.82 -10.77 -11.14
C ASP A 98 13.52 -10.07 -12.32
N GLY A 99 13.19 -8.80 -12.57
CA GLY A 99 13.71 -8.02 -13.69
C GLY A 99 15.19 -7.73 -13.53
N ASN A 100 15.96 -8.00 -14.59
CA ASN A 100 17.40 -7.78 -14.58
C ASN A 100 17.69 -6.27 -14.61
N LEU A 101 18.13 -5.73 -13.46
CA LEU A 101 18.58 -4.35 -13.32
C LEU A 101 19.96 -4.20 -13.95
N ILE A 102 20.03 -3.95 -15.26
CA ILE A 102 21.25 -3.48 -15.91
C ILE A 102 21.54 -2.04 -15.47
#